data_AF-A0A927V8V4-F1
#
_entry.id   AF-A0A927V8V4-F1
#
_cell.length_a   1.000
_cell.length_b   1.000
_cell.length_c   1.000
_cell.angle_alpha   90.00
_cell.angle_beta   90.00
_cell.angle_gamma   90.00
#
_symmetry.space_group_name_H-M   'P 1'
#
loop_
_entity.id
_entity.type
_entity.pdbx_description
1 polymer ?
#
loop_
_entity_poly.entity_id
_entity_poly.type
_entity_poly.pdbx_seq_one_letter_code
_entity_poly.pdbx_strand_id
1 'polypeptide(L)' 'MREYKVVYLNKGLKFSREKDLAETQETINECAAQGWILQQVVSPNDLGGAMVGIFYKEN' A
#
# COMPACT_ATOMS: atom_id res chain seq x y z
N MET A 1 12.66 -18.50 -3.01
CA MET A 1 13.07 -17.34 -3.85
C MET A 1 12.09 -16.20 -3.56
N ARG A 2 12.53 -14.93 -3.50
CA ARG A 2 11.63 -13.81 -3.15
C ARG A 2 10.83 -13.32 -4.36
N GLU A 3 9.51 -13.26 -4.20
CA GLU A 3 8.58 -12.63 -5.15
C GLU A 3 8.22 -11.23 -4.62
N TYR A 4 8.11 -10.24 -5.51
CA TYR A 4 7.80 -8.86 -5.15
C TYR A 4 6.58 -8.35 -5.90
N LYS A 5 5.75 -7.54 -5.24
CA LYS A 5 4.65 -6.79 -5.88
C LYS A 5 4.56 -5.35 -5.37
N VAL A 6 4.07 -4.47 -6.23
CA VAL A 6 3.83 -3.05 -5.93
C VAL A 6 2.33 -2.80 -6.04
N VAL A 7 1.73 -2.20 -5.00
CA VAL A 7 0.27 -2.04 -4.89
C VAL A 7 -0.07 -0.61 -4.51
N TYR A 8 -1.06 -0.02 -5.18
CA TYR A 8 -1.65 1.26 -4.75
C TYR A 8 -2.41 1.06 -3.43
N LEU A 9 -2.03 1.81 -2.40
CA LEU A 9 -2.61 1.74 -1.06
C LEU A 9 -3.82 2.66 -0.89
N ASN A 10 -3.90 3.73 -1.68
CA ASN A 10 -5.06 4.59 -1.80
C ASN A 10 -5.35 4.83 -3.29
N LYS A 11 -6.63 4.80 -3.68
CA LYS A 11 -7.03 5.00 -5.08
C LYS A 11 -7.87 6.27 -5.18
N GLY A 12 -7.25 7.43 -5.07
CA GLY A 12 -7.98 8.67 -5.28
C GLY A 12 -7.22 9.94 -4.96
N LEU A 13 -7.74 11.05 -5.49
CA LEU A 13 -7.46 12.38 -4.97
C LEU A 13 -7.76 12.38 -3.46
N LYS A 14 -6.84 12.92 -2.66
CA LYS A 14 -6.92 12.98 -1.19
C LYS A 14 -8.13 13.81 -0.75
N PHE A 15 -9.31 13.19 -0.69
CA PHE A 15 -10.54 13.85 -0.24
C PHE A 15 -10.56 13.97 1.29
N SER A 16 -9.97 13.02 2.02
CA SER A 16 -9.78 13.09 3.48
C SER A 16 -8.66 12.13 3.94
N ARG A 17 -7.74 12.64 4.77
CA ARG A 17 -6.62 11.87 5.34
C ARG A 17 -7.06 10.63 6.11
N GLU A 18 -8.20 10.70 6.80
CA GLU A 18 -8.72 9.55 7.56
C GLU A 18 -9.20 8.43 6.65
N LYS A 19 -9.84 8.77 5.52
CA LYS A 19 -10.27 7.79 4.52
C LYS A 19 -9.07 7.16 3.82
N ASP A 20 -8.09 7.97 3.45
CA ASP A 20 -6.82 7.49 2.87
C ASP A 20 -6.11 6.48 3.77
N LEU A 21 -6.07 6.75 5.08
CA LEU A 21 -5.48 5.83 6.07
C LEU A 21 -6.27 4.53 6.19
N ALA A 22 -7.60 4.61 6.21
CA ALA A 22 -8.45 3.42 6.27
C ALA A 22 -8.27 2.51 5.04
N GLU A 23 -8.29 3.07 3.83
CA GLU A 23 -8.04 2.33 2.58
C GLU A 23 -6.63 1.71 2.55
N THR A 24 -5.63 2.47 3.01
CA THR A 24 -4.24 1.99 3.12
C THR A 24 -4.16 0.79 4.04
N GLN A 25 -4.77 0.88 5.22
CA GLN A 25 -4.77 -0.19 6.21
C GLN A 25 -5.50 -1.43 5.69
N GLU A 26 -6.65 -1.26 5.04
CA GLU A 26 -7.40 -2.35 4.41
C GLU A 26 -6.55 -3.09 3.37
N THR A 27 -5.95 -2.35 2.44
CA THR A 27 -5.12 -2.92 1.37
C THR A 27 -3.89 -3.67 1.92
N ILE A 28 -3.24 -3.14 2.96
CA ILE A 28 -2.11 -3.80 3.63
C ILE A 28 -2.57 -5.12 4.26
N ASN A 29 -3.70 -5.10 4.97
CA ASN A 29 -4.23 -6.29 5.64
C ASN A 29 -4.66 -7.37 4.63
N GLU A 30 -5.27 -7.00 3.51
CA GLU A 30 -5.59 -7.94 2.42
C GLU A 30 -4.33 -8.61 1.85
N CYS A 31 -3.25 -7.85 1.66
CA CYS A 31 -1.98 -8.40 1.21
C CYS A 31 -1.37 -9.34 2.26
N ALA A 32 -1.43 -8.96 3.54
CA ALA A 32 -0.95 -9.78 4.64
C ALA A 32 -1.73 -11.11 4.74
N ALA A 33 -3.05 -11.09 4.56
CA ALA A 33 -3.89 -12.29 4.55
C ALA A 33 -3.54 -13.25 3.39
N GLN A 34 -3.04 -12.73 2.27
CA GLN A 34 -2.52 -13.50 1.14
C GLN A 34 -1.07 -14.03 1.35
N GLY A 35 -0.48 -13.74 2.51
CA GLY A 35 0.87 -14.15 2.88
C GLY A 35 1.97 -13.24 2.32
N TRP A 36 1.64 -12.01 1.92
CA TRP A 36 2.62 -11.01 1.54
C TRP A 36 3.09 -10.21 2.75
N ILE A 37 4.38 -9.89 2.79
CA ILE A 37 5.02 -9.09 3.83
C ILE A 37 5.23 -7.68 3.30
N LEU A 38 4.72 -6.68 4.04
CA LEU A 38 4.95 -5.28 3.71
C LEU A 38 6.42 -4.92 3.99
N GLN A 39 7.12 -4.44 2.96
CA GLN A 39 8.51 -3.99 3.07
C GLN A 39 8.60 -2.48 3.26
N GLN A 40 7.86 -1.72 2.45
CA GLN A 40 7.96 -0.27 2.43
C GLN A 40 6.66 0.34 1.95
N VAL A 41 6.33 1.50 2.52
CA VAL A 41 5.30 2.40 2.02
C VAL A 41 5.99 3.63 1.43
N VAL A 42 5.62 3.97 0.19
CA VAL A 42 6.07 5.17 -0.52
C VAL A 42 4.89 6.13 -0.57
N SER A 43 4.99 7.23 0.16
CA SER A 43 4.02 8.31 0.08
C SER A 43 4.44 9.32 -1.00
N PRO A 44 3.47 9.83 -1.77
CA PRO A 44 3.73 10.89 -2.72
C PRO A 44 3.91 12.21 -1.97
N ASN A 45 4.85 13.03 -2.44
CA ASN A 45 5.06 14.39 -1.95
C ASN A 45 3.78 15.24 -2.09
N ASP A 46 3.75 16.39 -1.42
CA ASP A 46 2.59 17.30 -1.31
C ASP A 46 1.98 17.76 -2.67
N LEU A 47 2.63 17.45 -3.80
CA LEU A 47 2.18 17.73 -5.16
C LEU A 47 1.09 16.78 -5.69
N GLY A 48 0.63 15.82 -4.88
CA GLY A 48 -0.47 14.93 -5.24
C GLY A 48 0.01 13.68 -5.97
N GLY A 49 -0.30 12.54 -5.39
CA GLY A 49 -0.07 11.22 -5.98
C GLY A 49 -0.77 10.16 -5.14
N ALA A 50 -0.64 8.90 -5.56
CA ALA A 50 -1.08 7.74 -4.80
C ALA A 50 0.05 7.20 -3.91
N MET A 51 -0.30 6.78 -2.70
CA MET A 51 0.54 6.01 -1.80
C MET A 51 0.68 4.59 -2.35
N VAL A 52 1.90 4.08 -2.32
CA VAL A 52 2.24 2.78 -2.91
C VAL A 52 2.92 1.91 -1.86
N GLY A 53 2.53 0.65 -1.79
CA GLY A 53 3.13 -0.35 -0.91
C GLY A 53 3.97 -1.32 -1.72
N ILE A 54 5.19 -1.57 -1.26
CA ILE A 54 6.07 -2.62 -1.78
C ILE A 54 5.95 -3.81 -0.83
N PHE A 55 5.56 -4.95 -1.39
CA PHE A 55 5.39 -6.20 -0.66
C PHE A 55 6.30 -7.28 -1.24
N TYR A 56 6.69 -8.24 -0.41
CA TYR A 56 7.38 -9.44 -0.85
C TYR A 56 6.78 -10.71 -0.24
N LYS A 57 7.03 -11.85 -0.85
CA LYS A 57 6.69 -13.16 -0.32
C LYS A 57 7.87 -14.10 -0.50
N GLU A 58 8.14 -14.94 0.49
CA GLU A 58 9.14 -16.00 0.38
C GLU A 58 8.43 -17.29 -0.08
N ASN A 59 8.84 -17.78 -1.25
CA ASN A 59 8.56 -19.15 -1.71
C ASN A 59 9.61 -20.12 -1.20
#